data_AF-A0A1Y1LV84-F1
#
_entry.id   AF-A0A1Y1LV84-F1
#
_cell.length_a   1.000
_cell.length_b   1.000
_cell.length_c   1.000
_cell.angle_alpha   90.00
_cell.angle_beta   90.00
_cell.angle_gamma   90.00
#
_symmetry.space_group_name_H-M   'P 1'
#
loop_
_entity.id
_entity.type
_entity.pdbx_description
1 polymer ?
#
loop_
_entity_poly.entity_id
_entity_poly.type
_entity_poly.pdbx_seq_one_letter_code
_entity_poly.pdbx_strand_id
1 'polypeptide(L)'
;SSNSLVVYDIESRQVLHHVDGHDDHVNAVCFADKSSPHILYSGSDDATIKVWDRRSMGDGREAGAFVGHIEGLTYIDSKGDGRYILSNGKDQSMKLWDLRMVMSTNRFRETEPAQYSNTSGFDYRRELYDDEDWEVHPHDNSVVTF
;
A
#
# COMPACT_ATOMS: atom_id res chain seq x y z
N SER A 1 16.61 0.92 -4.11
CA SER A 1 16.40 2.31 -3.67
C SER A 1 15.34 2.34 -2.57
N SER A 2 15.02 3.49 -1.97
CA SER A 2 14.01 3.59 -0.89
C SER A 2 12.57 3.28 -1.36
N ASN A 3 12.32 3.28 -2.66
CA ASN A 3 11.05 2.91 -3.30
C ASN A 3 10.97 1.42 -3.72
N SER A 4 11.99 0.61 -3.39
CA SER A 4 12.07 -0.78 -3.81
C SER A 4 11.64 -1.74 -2.70
N LEU A 5 11.04 -2.86 -3.07
CA LEU A 5 10.88 -4.01 -2.18
C LEU A 5 12.06 -4.98 -2.34
N VAL A 6 12.58 -5.49 -1.22
CA VAL A 6 13.63 -6.49 -1.21
C VAL A 6 13.16 -7.71 -0.42
N VAL A 7 13.15 -8.88 -1.07
CA VAL A 7 12.95 -10.16 -0.40
C VAL A 7 14.31 -10.80 -0.23
N TYR A 8 14.71 -11.03 1.02
CA TYR A 8 16.01 -11.58 1.38
C TYR A 8 15.83 -12.88 2.15
N ASP A 9 16.57 -13.91 1.73
CA ASP A 9 16.63 -15.17 2.44
C ASP A 9 17.76 -15.14 3.48
N ILE A 10 17.39 -15.32 4.74
CA ILE A 10 18.31 -15.18 5.87
C ILE A 10 19.31 -16.34 5.92
N GLU A 11 18.86 -17.57 5.60
CA GLU A 11 19.68 -18.77 5.72
C GLU A 11 20.79 -18.79 4.66
N SER A 12 20.43 -18.58 3.40
CA SER A 12 21.36 -18.53 2.27
C SER A 12 22.08 -17.19 2.11
N ARG A 13 21.60 -16.15 2.78
CA ARG A 13 22.11 -14.77 2.69
C ARG A 13 22.04 -14.19 1.29
N GLN A 14 20.94 -14.45 0.59
CA GLN A 14 20.75 -14.02 -0.79
C GLN A 14 19.51 -13.16 -0.95
N VAL A 15 19.60 -12.17 -1.84
CA VAL A 15 18.43 -11.45 -2.33
C VAL A 15 17.69 -12.37 -3.30
N LEU A 16 16.46 -12.72 -2.95
CA LEU A 16 15.57 -13.51 -3.81
C LEU A 16 14.86 -12.62 -4.83
N HIS A 17 14.43 -11.43 -4.40
CA HIS A 17 13.77 -10.45 -5.25
C HIS A 17 14.21 -9.02 -4.89
N HIS A 18 14.38 -8.19 -5.91
CA HIS A 18 14.56 -6.74 -5.80
C HIS A 18 13.61 -6.10 -6.81
N VAL A 19 12.59 -5.38 -6.34
CA VAL A 19 11.50 -4.87 -7.18
C VAL A 19 11.32 -3.37 -6.99
N ASP A 20 11.51 -2.62 -8.07
CA ASP A 20 11.19 -1.20 -8.15
C ASP A 20 9.70 -1.05 -8.46
N GLY A 21 8.90 -1.19 -7.42
CA GLY A 21 7.45 -1.34 -7.53
C GLY A 21 6.64 -0.11 -7.18
N HIS A 22 7.19 0.80 -6.39
CA HIS A 22 6.54 2.04 -5.96
C HIS A 22 7.22 3.27 -6.56
N ASP A 23 6.45 4.34 -6.69
CA ASP A 23 6.93 5.60 -7.25
C ASP A 23 7.57 6.50 -6.17
N ASP A 24 7.38 6.16 -4.90
CA ASP A 24 7.98 6.82 -3.73
C ASP A 24 8.35 5.81 -2.63
N HIS A 25 8.89 6.30 -1.51
CA HIS A 25 9.40 5.54 -0.38
C HIS A 25 8.44 4.46 0.11
N VAL A 26 8.93 3.22 0.23
CA VAL A 26 8.19 2.13 0.86
C VAL A 26 8.41 2.23 2.37
N ASN A 27 7.35 2.53 3.12
CA ASN A 27 7.44 2.76 4.56
C ASN A 27 7.06 1.52 5.37
N ALA A 28 6.22 0.64 4.81
CA ALA A 28 5.71 -0.50 5.54
C ALA A 28 5.56 -1.71 4.61
N VAL A 29 5.88 -2.89 5.14
CA VAL A 29 5.68 -4.18 4.47
C VAL A 29 5.17 -5.21 5.46
N CYS A 30 4.28 -6.11 5.03
CA CYS A 30 3.84 -7.22 5.86
C CYS A 30 3.46 -8.44 5.00
N PHE A 31 3.48 -9.62 5.62
CA PHE A 31 2.94 -10.83 5.00
C PHE A 31 1.42 -10.86 5.15
N ALA A 32 0.73 -11.36 4.12
CA ALA A 32 -0.70 -11.55 4.17
C ALA A 32 -1.12 -12.58 5.24
N ASP A 33 -0.38 -13.66 5.34
CA ASP A 33 -0.59 -14.73 6.29
C ASP A 33 0.77 -15.13 6.88
N LYS A 34 0.84 -15.25 8.21
CA LYS A 34 2.07 -15.65 8.91
C LYS A 34 2.47 -17.09 8.59
N SER A 35 1.52 -17.93 8.18
CA SER A 35 1.72 -19.33 7.80
C SER A 35 2.02 -19.51 6.30
N SER A 36 1.75 -18.49 5.46
CA SER A 36 1.97 -18.56 4.02
C SER A 36 2.75 -17.35 3.51
N PRO A 37 4.03 -17.53 3.12
CA PRO A 37 4.87 -16.40 2.74
C PRO A 37 4.68 -15.99 1.27
N HIS A 38 3.60 -16.42 0.61
CA HIS A 38 3.40 -16.20 -0.82
C HIS A 38 2.91 -14.80 -1.15
N ILE A 39 2.05 -14.23 -0.31
CA ILE A 39 1.48 -12.90 -0.55
C ILE A 39 2.06 -11.90 0.44
N LEU A 40 2.47 -10.75 -0.10
CA LEU A 40 3.06 -9.62 0.61
C LEU A 40 2.27 -8.36 0.30
N TYR A 41 2.23 -7.44 1.25
CA TYR A 41 1.73 -6.09 1.06
C TYR A 41 2.84 -5.08 1.29
N SER A 42 2.78 -3.98 0.57
CA SER A 42 3.64 -2.82 0.80
C SER A 42 2.83 -1.53 0.77
N GLY A 43 3.09 -0.64 1.71
CA GLY A 43 2.54 0.71 1.77
C GLY A 43 3.64 1.74 1.52
N SER A 44 3.32 2.76 0.73
CA SER A 44 4.31 3.73 0.25
C SER A 44 3.83 5.17 0.40
N ASP A 45 4.78 6.09 0.29
CA ASP A 45 4.55 7.51 0.12
C ASP A 45 3.82 7.89 -1.18
N ASP A 46 3.71 6.95 -2.13
CA ASP A 46 2.86 7.10 -3.32
C ASP A 46 1.35 6.93 -3.05
N ALA A 47 0.95 6.89 -1.77
CA ALA A 47 -0.42 6.76 -1.28
C ALA A 47 -1.11 5.41 -1.62
N THR A 48 -0.36 4.40 -2.05
CA THR A 48 -0.92 3.09 -2.41
C THR A 48 -0.50 1.97 -1.48
N ILE A 49 -1.33 0.93 -1.40
CA ILE A 49 -0.94 -0.40 -0.91
C ILE A 49 -0.84 -1.33 -2.10
N LYS A 50 0.34 -1.88 -2.40
CA LYS A 50 0.51 -2.86 -3.47
C LYS A 50 0.50 -4.28 -2.92
N VAL A 51 -0.15 -5.18 -3.65
CA VAL A 51 -0.23 -6.61 -3.36
C VAL A 51 0.75 -7.35 -4.25
N TRP A 52 1.55 -8.21 -3.66
CA TRP A 52 2.58 -8.96 -4.37
C TRP A 52 2.46 -10.44 -4.14
N ASP A 53 2.49 -11.22 -5.20
CA ASP A 53 2.72 -12.66 -5.13
C ASP A 53 4.20 -12.94 -5.37
N ARG A 54 4.91 -13.53 -4.39
CA ARG A 54 6.32 -13.88 -4.53
C ARG A 54 6.61 -14.78 -5.74
N ARG A 55 5.63 -15.56 -6.20
CA ARG A 55 5.79 -16.47 -7.34
C ARG A 55 5.92 -15.71 -8.66
N SER A 56 5.36 -14.50 -8.75
CA SER A 56 5.44 -13.62 -9.94
C SER A 56 6.12 -12.29 -9.66
N MET A 57 6.58 -12.03 -8.43
CA MET A 57 7.22 -10.78 -8.01
C MET A 57 8.45 -10.43 -8.86
N GLY A 58 9.16 -11.43 -9.38
CA GLY A 58 10.28 -11.24 -10.30
C GLY A 58 9.93 -10.53 -11.61
N ASP A 59 8.66 -10.52 -12.01
CA ASP A 59 8.19 -9.82 -13.22
C ASP A 59 8.10 -8.30 -13.04
N GLY A 60 8.35 -7.81 -11.82
CA GLY A 60 8.29 -6.38 -11.48
C GLY A 60 6.87 -5.81 -11.55
N ARG A 61 5.84 -6.66 -11.39
CA ARG A 61 4.43 -6.26 -11.42
C ARG A 61 3.72 -6.70 -10.16
N GLU A 62 2.99 -5.75 -9.58
CA GLU A 62 2.02 -5.97 -8.53
C GLU A 62 0.90 -6.87 -9.03
N ALA A 63 0.40 -7.76 -8.17
CA ALA A 63 -0.77 -8.60 -8.45
C ALA A 63 -2.08 -7.80 -8.35
N GLY A 64 -2.04 -6.65 -7.68
CA GLY A 64 -3.12 -5.70 -7.52
C GLY A 64 -2.74 -4.61 -6.54
N ALA A 65 -3.66 -3.69 -6.29
CA ALA A 65 -3.44 -2.59 -5.36
C ALA A 65 -4.72 -2.19 -4.62
N PHE A 66 -4.55 -1.59 -3.45
CA PHE A 66 -5.56 -0.78 -2.80
C PHE A 66 -5.23 0.70 -3.00
N VAL A 67 -6.28 1.44 -3.26
CA VAL A 67 -6.27 2.85 -3.61
C VAL A 67 -7.33 3.50 -2.76
N GLY A 68 -7.03 4.62 -2.11
CA GLY A 68 -7.99 5.28 -1.24
C GLY A 68 -7.40 6.29 -0.26
N HIS A 69 -6.14 6.09 0.13
CA HIS A 69 -5.37 7.14 0.80
C HIS A 69 -5.05 8.27 -0.18
N ILE A 70 -5.01 9.50 0.33
CA ILE A 70 -4.62 10.69 -0.43
C ILE A 70 -3.24 11.21 -0.03
N GLU A 71 -2.62 10.62 0.98
CA GLU A 71 -1.22 10.87 1.31
C GLU A 71 -0.49 9.55 1.61
N GLY A 72 0.84 9.66 1.72
CA GLY A 72 1.71 8.52 1.98
C GLY A 72 1.33 7.71 3.21
N LEU A 73 1.53 6.39 3.13
CA LEU A 73 1.22 5.48 4.22
C LEU A 73 2.34 5.46 5.26
N THR A 74 1.95 5.37 6.53
CA THR A 74 2.90 5.24 7.65
C THR A 74 2.99 3.82 8.20
N TYR A 75 1.92 3.03 8.04
CA TYR A 75 1.84 1.69 8.59
C TYR A 75 0.85 0.82 7.82
N ILE A 76 1.13 -0.48 7.74
CA ILE A 76 0.20 -1.51 7.28
C ILE A 76 0.29 -2.74 8.20
N ASP A 77 -0.82 -3.41 8.46
CA ASP A 77 -0.83 -4.70 9.14
C ASP A 77 -1.90 -5.62 8.58
N SER A 78 -1.60 -6.92 8.58
CA SER A 78 -2.55 -7.95 8.14
C SER A 78 -3.22 -8.58 9.35
N LYS A 79 -4.52 -8.85 9.24
CA LYS A 79 -5.23 -9.68 10.21
C LYS A 79 -4.65 -11.11 10.29
N GLY A 80 -3.91 -11.54 9.26
CA GLY A 80 -3.32 -12.88 9.19
C GLY A 80 -4.33 -13.96 8.80
N ASP A 81 -5.50 -13.57 8.30
CA ASP A 81 -6.55 -14.47 7.82
C ASP A 81 -6.62 -14.56 6.28
N GLY A 82 -5.66 -13.93 5.59
CA GLY A 82 -5.65 -13.86 4.14
C GLY A 82 -6.84 -13.08 3.56
N ARG A 83 -7.45 -12.16 4.33
CA ARG A 83 -8.59 -11.36 3.87
C ARG A 83 -8.49 -9.88 4.21
N TYR A 84 -8.18 -9.53 5.46
CA TYR A 84 -8.26 -8.13 5.91
C TYR A 84 -6.90 -7.50 6.21
N ILE A 85 -6.79 -6.22 5.86
CA ILE A 85 -5.60 -5.39 6.07
C ILE A 85 -6.04 -4.09 6.73
N LEU A 86 -5.24 -3.57 7.65
CA LEU A 86 -5.36 -2.21 8.19
C LEU A 86 -4.20 -1.36 7.68
N SER A 87 -4.45 -0.08 7.43
CA SER A 87 -3.42 0.90 7.14
C SER A 87 -3.68 2.23 7.83
N ASN A 88 -2.59 2.95 8.11
CA ASN A 88 -2.62 4.32 8.57
C ASN A 88 -1.93 5.23 7.54
N GLY A 89 -2.57 6.34 7.20
CA GLY A 89 -2.06 7.33 6.27
C GLY A 89 -1.52 8.58 6.98
N LYS A 90 -0.74 9.38 6.24
CA LYS A 90 -0.41 10.76 6.61
C LYS A 90 -1.61 11.69 6.48
N ASP A 91 -2.62 11.27 5.71
CA ASP A 91 -3.95 11.89 5.55
C ASP A 91 -4.84 11.79 6.80
N GLN A 92 -4.27 11.43 7.96
CA GLN A 92 -4.93 11.28 9.25
C GLN A 92 -6.03 10.22 9.30
N SER A 93 -6.14 9.40 8.25
CA SER A 93 -7.12 8.32 8.20
C SER A 93 -6.51 6.95 8.53
N MET A 94 -7.35 6.09 9.08
CA MET A 94 -7.09 4.65 9.14
C MET A 94 -8.09 3.93 8.24
N LYS A 95 -7.63 2.99 7.41
CA LYS A 95 -8.49 2.27 6.46
C LYS A 95 -8.45 0.76 6.69
N LEU A 96 -9.62 0.15 6.58
CA LEU A 96 -9.80 -1.31 6.54
C LEU A 96 -10.02 -1.75 5.10
N TRP A 97 -9.25 -2.74 4.65
CA TRP A 97 -9.33 -3.28 3.30
C TRP A 97 -9.74 -4.75 3.31
N ASP A 98 -10.57 -5.17 2.35
CA ASP A 98 -10.87 -6.58 2.07
C ASP A 98 -10.19 -6.96 0.76
N LEU A 99 -9.40 -8.03 0.74
CA LEU A 99 -8.73 -8.56 -0.45
C LEU A 99 -9.66 -8.81 -1.63
N ARG A 100 -10.95 -9.03 -1.39
CA ARG A 100 -11.94 -9.18 -2.47
C ARG A 100 -12.18 -7.88 -3.25
N MET A 101 -11.79 -6.74 -2.69
CA MET A 101 -11.94 -5.41 -3.30
C MET A 101 -10.63 -4.91 -3.93
N VAL A 102 -9.57 -5.74 -3.93
CA VAL A 102 -8.29 -5.39 -4.55
C VAL A 102 -8.51 -4.97 -6.00
N MET A 103 -7.93 -3.83 -6.37
CA MET A 103 -7.93 -3.37 -7.75
C MET A 103 -6.96 -4.23 -8.55
N SER A 104 -7.40 -4.77 -9.69
CA SER A 104 -6.50 -5.53 -10.57
C SER A 104 -5.39 -4.63 -11.10
N THR A 105 -4.21 -5.20 -11.37
CA THR A 105 -3.04 -4.50 -11.91
C THR A 105 -3.38 -3.60 -13.10
N ASN A 106 -4.19 -4.10 -14.05
CA ASN A 106 -4.55 -3.32 -15.23
C ASN A 106 -5.38 -2.09 -14.87
N ARG A 107 -6.42 -2.28 -14.05
CA ARG A 107 -7.28 -1.18 -13.61
C ARG A 107 -6.49 -0.17 -12.77
N PHE A 108 -5.60 -0.64 -11.90
CA PHE A 108 -4.72 0.21 -11.09
C PHE A 108 -3.86 1.13 -11.97
N ARG A 109 -3.23 0.57 -13.00
CA ARG A 109 -2.37 1.33 -13.91
C ARG A 109 -3.13 2.29 -14.83
N GLU A 110 -4.41 2.02 -15.11
CA GLU A 110 -5.29 2.94 -15.85
C GLU A 110 -5.81 4.09 -14.98
N THR A 111 -5.87 3.91 -13.67
CA THR A 111 -6.50 4.86 -12.73
C THR A 111 -5.56 6.00 -12.33
N GLU A 112 -4.25 5.86 -12.55
CA GLU A 112 -3.21 6.84 -12.18
C GLU A 112 -3.42 7.49 -10.79
N PRO A 113 -3.51 6.68 -9.71
CA PRO A 113 -3.97 7.16 -8.40
C PRO A 113 -3.08 8.25 -7.78
N ALA A 114 -1.81 8.34 -8.18
CA ALA A 114 -0.90 9.40 -7.74
C ALA A 114 -1.40 10.82 -8.07
N GLN A 115 -2.28 10.99 -9.07
CA GLN A 115 -2.88 12.28 -9.40
C GLN A 115 -3.76 12.87 -8.29
N TYR A 116 -4.23 12.02 -7.37
CA TYR A 116 -5.10 12.40 -6.26
C TYR A 116 -4.35 12.43 -4.91
N SER A 117 -3.01 12.45 -4.96
CA SER A 117 -2.20 12.56 -3.75
C SER A 117 -1.92 14.03 -3.39
N ASN A 118 -2.12 14.39 -2.11
CA ASN A 118 -1.85 15.68 -1.49
C ASN A 118 -2.39 16.90 -2.27
N THR A 119 -3.69 16.89 -2.57
CA THR A 119 -4.38 17.97 -3.30
C THR A 119 -4.64 19.22 -2.44
N SER A 120 -4.75 19.07 -1.12
CA SER A 120 -5.03 20.18 -0.19
C SER A 120 -3.78 20.97 0.22
N GLY A 121 -2.57 20.41 0.07
CA GLY A 121 -1.33 21.02 0.54
C GLY A 121 -1.10 20.90 2.05
N PHE A 122 -1.91 20.09 2.74
CA PHE A 122 -1.81 19.79 4.16
C PHE A 122 -0.43 19.21 4.51
N ASP A 123 0.15 19.65 5.64
CA ASP A 123 1.35 19.03 6.22
C ASP A 123 1.02 18.42 7.58
N TYR A 124 0.80 17.10 7.58
CA TYR A 124 0.50 16.31 8.77
C TYR A 124 1.50 16.45 9.93
N ARG A 125 2.71 16.96 9.67
CA ARG A 125 3.74 17.17 10.71
C ARG A 125 3.59 18.50 11.45
N ARG A 126 2.86 19.45 10.89
CA ARG A 126 2.86 20.85 11.33
C ARG A 126 1.47 21.41 11.56
N GLU A 127 0.49 20.87 10.86
CA GLU A 127 -0.86 21.41 10.83
C GLU A 127 -1.81 20.58 11.69
N LEU A 128 -2.88 21.22 12.17
CA LEU A 128 -3.98 20.52 12.81
C LEU A 128 -4.92 20.04 11.72
N TYR A 129 -5.35 18.78 11.83
CA TYR A 129 -6.30 18.22 10.89
C TYR A 129 -7.68 18.86 11.07
N ASP A 130 -8.29 19.22 9.95
CA ASP A 130 -9.66 19.73 9.90
C ASP A 130 -10.59 18.64 9.36
N ASP A 131 -11.39 18.04 10.24
CA ASP A 131 -12.34 16.99 9.87
C ASP A 131 -13.42 17.49 8.89
N GLU A 132 -13.63 18.81 8.78
CA GLU A 132 -14.61 19.40 7.86
C GLU A 132 -14.10 19.51 6.41
N ASP A 133 -12.78 19.50 6.20
CA ASP A 133 -12.11 19.65 4.89
C ASP A 133 -11.43 18.35 4.43
N TRP A 134 -12.00 17.19 4.82
CA TRP A 134 -11.50 15.90 4.39
C TRP A 134 -11.89 15.60 2.93
N GLU A 135 -10.86 15.42 2.08
CA GLU A 135 -10.99 14.87 0.73
C GLU A 135 -10.98 13.32 0.66
N VAL A 136 -11.99 12.75 0.00
CA VAL A 136 -12.05 11.30 -0.25
C VAL A 136 -11.48 11.00 -1.63
N HIS A 137 -10.55 10.05 -1.71
CA HIS A 137 -10.01 9.59 -2.98
C HIS A 137 -11.14 9.03 -3.88
N PRO A 138 -11.28 9.46 -5.14
CA PRO A 138 -12.43 9.10 -5.99
C PRO A 138 -12.49 7.61 -6.34
N HIS A 139 -11.36 6.91 -6.24
CA HIS A 139 -11.24 5.47 -6.45
C HIS A 139 -10.99 4.68 -5.17
N ASP A 140 -11.39 5.23 -4.01
CA ASP A 140 -11.28 4.54 -2.73
C ASP A 140 -11.98 3.16 -2.78
N ASN A 141 -11.22 2.10 -2.57
CA ASN A 141 -11.70 0.72 -2.48
C ASN A 141 -11.57 0.12 -1.06
N SER A 142 -11.47 0.96 -0.04
CA SER A 142 -11.56 0.56 1.36
C SER A 142 -12.98 0.11 1.72
N VAL A 143 -13.07 -0.75 2.74
CA VAL A 143 -14.33 -1.19 3.32
C VAL A 143 -14.86 -0.12 4.27
N VAL A 144 -13.95 0.45 5.07
CA VAL A 144 -14.23 1.47 6.07
C VAL A 144 -13.04 2.41 6.13
N THR A 145 -13.32 3.70 6.24
CA THR A 145 -12.34 4.70 6.68
C THR A 145 -12.74 5.21 8.05
N PHE A 146 -11.76 5.33 8.94
CA PHE A 146 -11.84 5.90 10.27
C PHE A 146 -11.06 7.20 10.31
#